data_AF-A0A518IE35-F1
#
_entry.id   AF-A0A518IE35-F1
#
_cell.length_a   1.000
_cell.length_b   1.000
_cell.length_c   1.000
_cell.angle_alpha   90.00
_cell.angle_beta   90.00
_cell.angle_gamma   90.00
#
_symmetry.space_group_name_H-M   'P 1'
#
loop_
_entity.id
_entity.type
_entity.pdbx_description
1 polymer ?
#
loop_
_entity_poly.entity_id
_entity_poly.type
_entity_poly.pdbx_seq_one_letter_code
_entity_poly.pdbx_strand_id
1 'polypeptide(L)' 'MPKPIQVSVSVYEGYSDKSEVIALCDDGSIWAIQNQNNERCSRWERLPDIPEGLTAKDYPHKEWNYQERPNF' A
#
# COMPACT_ATOMS: atom_id res chain seq x y z
N MET A 1 9.45 -18.54 -0.03
CA MET A 1 8.84 -17.20 -0.09
C MET A 1 8.40 -16.97 -1.53
N PRO A 2 7.21 -16.39 -1.77
CA PRO A 2 6.74 -16.05 -3.11
C PRO A 2 7.75 -15.16 -3.85
N LYS A 3 7.78 -15.20 -5.18
CA LYS A 3 8.76 -14.44 -5.97
C LYS A 3 8.20 -13.05 -6.28
N PRO A 4 8.88 -11.95 -5.91
CA PRO A 4 8.44 -10.62 -6.30
C PRO A 4 8.48 -10.45 -7.83
N ILE A 5 7.38 -9.98 -8.41
CA ILE A 5 7.27 -9.66 -9.84
C ILE A 5 7.19 -8.15 -10.08
N GLN A 6 6.71 -7.39 -9.10
CA GLN A 6 6.65 -5.94 -9.12
C GLN A 6 6.90 -5.37 -7.73
N VAL A 7 7.66 -4.28 -7.65
CA VAL A 7 7.98 -3.57 -6.41
C VAL A 7 7.66 -2.09 -6.59
N SER A 8 6.97 -1.51 -5.62
CA SER A 8 6.71 -0.07 -5.52
C SER A 8 7.36 0.48 -4.26
N VAL A 9 7.93 1.67 -4.36
CA VAL A 9 8.55 2.40 -3.24
C VAL A 9 7.93 3.78 -3.16
N SER A 10 7.41 4.14 -1.99
CA SER A 10 6.89 5.47 -1.70
C SER A 10 7.65 6.07 -0.51
N VAL A 11 7.99 7.34 -0.63
CA VAL A 11 8.62 8.13 0.43
C VAL A 11 7.79 9.39 0.62
N TYR A 12 7.39 9.63 1.86
CA TYR A 12 6.66 10.81 2.29
C TYR A 12 7.57 11.59 3.24
N GLU A 13 8.04 12.75 2.77
CA GLU A 13 8.85 13.69 3.55
C GLU A 13 7.92 14.74 4.18
N GLY A 14 8.02 14.96 5.49
CA GLY A 14 7.12 15.89 6.20
C GLY A 14 7.23 15.84 7.71
N TYR A 15 6.14 16.16 8.43
CA TYR A 15 6.11 16.13 9.90
C TYR A 15 6.37 14.73 10.49
N SER A 16 6.08 13.68 9.72
CA SER A 16 6.47 12.30 10.02
C SER A 16 7.06 11.69 8.74
N ASP A 17 8.37 11.48 8.73
CA ASP A 17 9.02 10.76 7.63
C ASP A 17 8.50 9.33 7.60
N LYS A 18 7.96 8.94 6.45
CA LYS A 18 7.42 7.61 6.21
C LYS A 18 7.96 7.08 4.90
N SER A 19 8.37 5.82 4.90
CA SER A 19 8.74 5.10 3.69
C SER A 19 7.99 3.79 3.66
N GLU A 20 7.44 3.43 2.51
CA GLU A 20 6.75 2.16 2.33
C GLU A 20 7.29 1.47 1.08
N VAL A 21 7.51 0.16 1.19
CA VAL A 21 7.81 -0.70 0.05
C VAL A 21 6.74 -1.78 -0.01
N ILE A 22 6.13 -1.91 -1.18
CA ILE A 22 5.11 -2.92 -1.48
C ILE A 22 5.64 -3.84 -2.58
N ALA A 23 5.53 -5.15 -2.39
CA ALA A 23 5.87 -6.17 -3.37
C ALA A 23 4.62 -6.97 -3.76
N LEU A 24 4.33 -7.04 -5.07
CA LEU A 24 3.40 -8.00 -5.65
C LEU A 24 4.19 -9.24 -6.08
N CYS A 25 3.73 -10.41 -5.65
CA CYS A 25 4.36 -11.68 -5.94
C CYS A 25 3.65 -12.43 -7.07
N ASP A 26 4.33 -13.44 -7.63
CA ASP A 26 3.84 -14.31 -8.70
C ASP A 26 2.60 -15.15 -8.32
N ASP A 27 2.43 -15.44 -7.04
CA ASP A 27 1.25 -16.11 -6.49
C ASP A 27 0.07 -15.17 -6.21
N GLY A 28 0.19 -13.88 -6.56
CA GLY A 28 -0.82 -12.86 -6.32
C GLY A 28 -0.79 -12.27 -4.91
N SER A 29 0.06 -12.77 -4.01
CA SER A 29 0.20 -12.21 -2.66
C SER A 29 0.87 -10.84 -2.69
N ILE A 30 0.47 -9.99 -1.74
CA ILE A 30 1.05 -8.66 -1.57
C ILE A 30 1.75 -8.60 -0.22
N TRP A 31 2.97 -8.07 -0.22
CA TRP A 31 3.80 -7.91 0.97
C TRP A 31 4.20 -6.46 1.12
N ALA A 32 4.22 -5.97 2.36
CA ALA A 32 4.58 -4.59 2.65
C ALA A 32 5.61 -4.50 3.78
N ILE A 33 6.40 -3.44 3.73
CA ILE A 33 7.26 -3.00 4.82
C ILE A 33 7.12 -1.48 4.93
N GLN A 34 6.78 -1.00 6.13
CA GLN A 34 6.48 0.41 6.38
C GLN A 34 7.35 0.95 7.51
N ASN A 35 7.98 2.11 7.29
CA ASN A 35 8.66 2.90 8.31
C ASN A 35 7.69 3.97 8.78
N GLN A 36 7.47 4.06 10.09
CA GLN A 36 6.81 5.20 10.70
C GLN A 36 7.79 5.90 11.64
N ASN A 37 7.89 7.22 11.55
CA ASN A 37 8.62 8.06 12.50
C ASN A 37 10.11 7.69 12.66
N ASN A 38 10.77 7.33 11.55
CA ASN A 38 12.17 6.88 11.53
C ASN A 38 12.44 5.56 12.30
N GLU A 39 11.40 4.81 12.68
CA GLU A 39 11.59 3.47 13.19
C GLU A 39 12.03 2.53 12.08
N ARG A 40 13.17 1.86 12.28
CA ARG A 40 13.64 0.85 11.33
C ARG A 40 12.60 -0.26 11.22
N CYS A 41 11.86 -0.31 10.12
CA CYS A 41 11.04 -1.48 9.84
C CYS A 41 11.97 -2.68 9.68
N SER A 42 11.69 -3.71 10.46
CA SER A 42 12.55 -4.89 10.57
C SER A 42 11.95 -6.12 9.89
N ARG A 43 10.73 -6.03 9.37
CA ARG A 43 9.93 -7.17 8.95
C ARG A 43 9.01 -6.86 7.79
N TRP A 44 8.98 -7.77 6.83
CA TRP A 44 7.95 -7.86 5.80
C TRP A 44 6.66 -8.45 6.38
N GLU A 45 5.53 -7.86 6.03
CA GLU A 45 4.20 -8.33 6.43
C GLU A 45 3.36 -8.67 5.22
N ARG A 46 2.66 -9.81 5.26
CA ARG A 46 1.72 -10.19 4.21
C ARG A 46 0.42 -9.41 4.39
N LEU A 47 -0.01 -8.70 3.36
CA LEU A 47 -1.31 -8.04 3.34
C LEU A 47 -2.42 -9.07 3.08
N PRO A 48 -3.64 -8.83 3.58
CA PRO A 48 -4.78 -9.69 3.27
C PRO A 48 -5.04 -9.70 1.77
N ASP A 49 -5.52 -10.82 1.27
CA ASP A 49 -5.92 -10.93 -0.14
C ASP A 49 -7.09 -9.98 -0.39
N ILE A 50 -7.07 -9.31 -1.55
CA ILE A 50 -8.19 -8.46 -1.98
C ILE A 50 -9.36 -9.42 -2.25
N PRO A 51 -10.52 -9.27 -1.57
CA PRO A 51 -11.63 -10.18 -1.78
C PRO A 51 -12.07 -10.13 -3.25
N GLU A 52 -12.14 -11.30 -3.88
CA GLU A 52 -12.64 -11.41 -5.25
C GLU A 52 -14.07 -10.85 -5.32
N GLY A 53 -14.31 -9.95 -6.27
CA GLY A 53 -15.62 -9.33 -6.46
C GLY A 53 -15.87 -8.05 -5.68
N LEU A 54 -14.93 -7.57 -4.86
CA LEU A 54 -14.98 -6.21 -4.32
C LEU A 54 -14.23 -5.24 -5.24
N THR A 55 -14.96 -4.28 -5.76
CA THR A 55 -14.42 -3.12 -6.46
C THR A 55 -14.19 -1.99 -5.46
N ALA A 56 -13.44 -0.96 -5.86
CA ALA A 56 -13.27 0.26 -5.06
C ALA A 56 -14.62 0.90 -4.62
N LYS A 57 -15.73 0.57 -5.29
CA LYS A 57 -17.10 1.03 -4.95
C LYS A 57 -17.72 0.29 -3.77
N ASP A 58 -17.23 -0.91 -3.46
CA ASP A 58 -17.77 -1.77 -2.42
C ASP A 58 -17.14 -1.48 -1.04
N TYR A 59 -16.10 -0.64 -1.00
CA TYR A 59 -15.57 -0.07 0.23
C TYR A 59 -16.37 1.20 0.58
N PRO A 60 -17.20 1.19 1.64
CA PRO A 60 -17.87 2.41 2.09
C PRO A 60 -16.78 3.38 2.51
N HIS A 61 -16.72 4.54 1.83
CA HIS A 61 -15.80 5.64 2.10
C HIS A 61 -15.78 5.99 3.60
N LYS A 62 -14.90 5.34 4.36
CA LYS A 62 -14.36 5.92 5.57
C LYS A 62 -13.08 6.64 5.16
N GLU A 63 -13.27 7.92 4.85
CA GLU A 63 -12.28 8.99 5.02
C GLU A 63 -11.16 9.17 3.98
N TRP A 64 -11.28 8.65 2.76
CA TRP A 64 -10.43 9.12 1.67
C TRP A 64 -11.10 10.31 0.95
N ASN A 65 -10.59 11.52 1.21
CA ASN A 65 -10.97 12.76 0.52
C ASN A 65 -10.54 12.71 -0.95
N TYR A 66 -11.25 11.92 -1.77
CA TYR A 66 -11.10 11.98 -3.22
C TYR A 66 -11.80 13.25 -3.71
N GLN A 67 -11.03 14.31 -3.98
CA GLN A 67 -11.54 15.46 -4.73
C GLN A 67 -11.37 15.13 -6.22
N GLU A 68 -12.48 15.01 -6.95
CA GLU A 68 -12.44 15.00 -8.40
C GLU A 68 -11.73 16.28 -8.88
N ARG A 69 -10.70 16.13 -9.72
CA ARG A 69 -10.07 17.30 -10.34
C ARG A 69 -11.12 17.98 -11.21
N PRO A 70 -11.29 19.31 -11.13
CA PRO A 70 -12.22 20.00 -12.02
C PRO A 70 -11.78 19.79 -13.47
N ASN A 71 -12.75 19.42 -14.31
CA ASN A 71 -12.57 19.39 -15.75
C ASN A 71 -12.30 20.82 -16.22
N PHE A 72 -11.14 21.05 -16.82
CA PHE A 72 -10.83 22.28 -17.55
C PHE A 72 -11.44 22.22 -18.95
#